data_AF-A0A395IHR9-F1
#
_entry.id   AF-A0A395IHR9-F1
#
_cell.length_a   1.000
_cell.length_b   1.000
_cell.length_c   1.000
_cell.angle_alpha   90.00
_cell.angle_beta   90.00
_cell.angle_gamma   90.00
#
_symmetry.space_group_name_H-M   'P 1'
#
loop_
_entity.id
_entity.type
_entity.pdbx_description
1 polymer ?
#
loop_
_entity_poly.entity_id
_entity_poly.type
_entity_poly.pdbx_seq_one_letter_code
_entity_poly.pdbx_strand_id
1 'polypeptide(L)'
;MIICFETSFPYSSGIHQAPLEGTEEEINASYLHMHFYPPLLRSATVRKFLVGYELMAEPQRDITPEQAAAKLRDCGGELYRKKLLKY
;
A
#
# COMPACT_ATOMS: atom_id res chain seq x y z
N MET A 1 -5.81 -4.36 -6.91
CA MET A 1 -4.46 -4.17 -6.36
C MET A 1 -3.58 -5.43 -6.48
N ILE A 2 -3.58 -6.10 -7.64
CA ILE A 2 -2.75 -7.29 -7.93
C ILE A 2 -1.89 -7.05 -9.19
N ILE A 3 -2.03 -5.89 -9.83
CA ILE A 3 -1.73 -5.75 -11.26
C ILE A 3 -0.35 -5.10 -11.51
N CYS A 4 0.30 -4.51 -10.51
CA CYS A 4 1.51 -3.73 -10.75
C CYS A 4 2.74 -4.58 -11.17
N PHE A 5 2.78 -5.89 -10.84
CA PHE A 5 3.91 -6.77 -11.19
C PHE A 5 3.49 -8.20 -11.59
N GLU A 6 2.25 -8.40 -12.03
CA GLU A 6 1.71 -9.72 -12.44
C GLU A 6 1.98 -10.87 -11.45
N THR A 7 1.99 -10.55 -10.16
CA THR A 7 2.27 -11.49 -9.07
C THR A 7 1.30 -11.27 -7.91
N SER A 8 1.25 -12.22 -6.98
CA SER A 8 0.58 -12.01 -5.71
C SER A 8 1.27 -10.85 -4.99
N PHE A 9 0.56 -9.73 -4.83
CA PHE A 9 1.12 -8.51 -4.30
C PHE A 9 1.10 -8.59 -2.76
N PRO A 10 2.25 -8.74 -2.06
CA PRO A 10 2.26 -8.78 -0.62
C PRO A 10 1.94 -7.38 -0.08
N TYR A 11 1.15 -7.30 1.00
CA TYR A 11 0.89 -6.06 1.71
C TYR A 11 0.63 -6.35 3.19
N SER A 12 0.97 -5.39 4.04
CA SER A 12 0.39 -5.30 5.37
C SER A 12 -0.74 -4.29 5.34
N SER A 13 -1.89 -4.63 5.91
CA SER A 13 -3.03 -3.72 5.99
C SER A 13 -3.58 -3.65 7.40
N GLY A 14 -4.04 -2.45 7.78
CA GLY A 14 -4.67 -2.20 9.06
C GLY A 14 -5.86 -1.27 8.90
N ILE A 15 -6.80 -1.37 9.83
CA ILE A 15 -7.97 -0.50 9.91
C ILE A 15 -7.76 0.44 11.09
N HIS A 16 -7.84 1.74 10.84
CA HIS A 16 -7.89 2.75 11.87
C HIS A 16 -9.34 3.20 12.01
N GLN A 17 -9.88 3.02 13.21
CA GLN A 17 -11.24 3.40 13.59
C GLN A 17 -11.17 4.23 14.87
N ALA A 18 -12.28 4.87 15.24
CA ALA A 18 -12.35 5.58 16.50
C ALA A 18 -11.99 4.65 17.68
N PRO A 19 -11.30 5.18 18.70
CA PRO A 19 -11.01 4.40 19.90
C PRO A 19 -12.33 3.96 20.57
N LEU A 20 -12.33 2.76 21.15
CA LEU A 20 -13.53 2.20 21.80
C LEU A 20 -13.87 2.97 23.10
N GLU A 21 -12.85 3.57 23.72
CA GLU A 21 -12.97 4.46 24.87
C GLU A 21 -12.08 5.68 24.64
N GLY A 22 -12.63 6.89 24.80
CA GLY A 22 -11.95 8.15 24.55
C GLY A 22 -12.88 9.34 24.83
N THR A 23 -12.34 10.55 24.73
CA THR A 23 -13.13 11.79 24.83
C THR A 23 -14.04 11.97 23.62
N GLU A 24 -15.14 12.74 23.75
CA GLU A 24 -16.02 13.06 22.61
C GLU A 24 -15.25 13.73 21.46
N GLU A 25 -14.23 14.53 21.77
CA GLU A 25 -13.39 15.18 20.78
C GLU A 25 -12.54 14.17 19.98
N GLU A 26 -11.93 13.19 20.65
CA GLU A 26 -11.14 12.13 19.99
C GLU A 26 -12.01 11.24 19.10
N ILE A 27 -13.23 10.94 19.52
CA ILE A 27 -14.18 10.14 18.74
C ILE A 27 -14.65 10.94 17.52
N ASN A 28 -15.00 12.21 17.68
CA ASN A 28 -15.46 13.07 16.58
C ASN A 28 -14.34 13.43 15.58
N ALA A 29 -13.09 13.48 16.03
CA ALA A 29 -11.92 13.70 15.17
C ALA A 29 -11.45 12.43 14.45
N SER A 30 -11.95 11.25 14.85
CA SER A 30 -11.58 9.96 14.26
C SER A 30 -12.46 9.59 13.08
N TYR A 31 -11.83 9.16 11.98
CA TYR A 31 -12.52 8.66 10.80
C TYR A 31 -12.08 7.24 10.48
N LEU A 32 -13.02 6.38 10.12
CA LEU A 32 -12.71 5.01 9.68
C LEU A 32 -11.93 5.06 8.36
N HIS A 33 -10.70 4.54 8.36
CA HIS A 33 -9.89 4.42 7.15
C HIS A 33 -8.99 3.18 7.18
N MET A 34 -8.64 2.67 6.01
CA MET A 34 -7.82 1.48 5.85
C MET A 34 -6.49 1.84 5.21
N HIS A 35 -5.40 1.38 5.82
CA HIS A 35 -4.04 1.57 5.31
C HIS A 35 -3.56 0.30 4.62
N PHE A 36 -2.82 0.48 3.53
CA PHE A 36 -2.12 -0.59 2.83
C PHE A 36 -0.66 -0.19 2.65
N TYR A 37 0.25 -1.00 3.19
CA TYR A 37 1.70 -0.82 3.11
C TYR A 37 2.33 -1.97 2.32
N PRO A 38 2.32 -1.90 0.98
CA PRO A 38 2.99 -2.88 0.15
C PRO A 38 4.50 -2.64 0.10
N PRO A 39 5.35 -3.68 0.25
CA PRO A 39 6.80 -3.53 0.26
C PRO A 39 7.43 -3.53 -1.14
N LEU A 40 6.71 -3.86 -2.21
CA LEU A 40 7.28 -3.93 -3.57
C LEU A 40 7.38 -2.54 -4.20
N LEU A 41 8.56 -2.18 -4.72
CA LEU A 41 8.83 -0.82 -5.22
C LEU A 41 9.18 -0.77 -6.70
N ARG A 42 10.03 -1.69 -7.19
CA ARG A 42 10.57 -1.63 -8.56
C ARG A 42 10.26 -2.84 -9.43
N SER A 43 10.01 -4.01 -8.83
CA SER A 43 9.61 -5.23 -9.53
C SER A 43 8.98 -6.24 -8.56
N ALA A 44 8.52 -7.38 -9.08
CA ALA A 44 8.12 -8.54 -8.28
C ALA A 44 9.21 -9.09 -7.34
N THR A 45 10.49 -8.74 -7.60
CA THR A 45 11.66 -9.23 -6.86
C THR A 45 12.36 -8.15 -6.05
N VAL A 46 12.03 -6.86 -6.25
CA VAL A 46 12.70 -5.72 -5.60
C VAL A 46 11.75 -4.99 -4.67
N ARG A 47 12.04 -5.12 -3.37
CA ARG A 47 11.30 -4.54 -2.24
C ARG A 47 11.99 -3.28 -1.69
N LYS A 48 11.19 -2.36 -1.17
CA LYS A 48 11.63 -1.29 -0.28
C LYS A 48 11.99 -1.91 1.07
N PHE A 49 13.17 -1.58 1.57
CA PHE A 49 13.58 -1.84 2.94
C PHE A 49 13.49 -0.53 3.70
N LEU A 50 12.84 -0.55 4.86
CA LEU A 50 12.83 0.56 5.82
C LEU A 50 13.91 0.25 6.85
N VAL A 51 15.13 0.72 6.62
CA VAL A 51 16.32 0.35 7.39
C VAL A 51 17.28 1.55 7.54
N GLY A 52 18.29 1.42 8.40
CA GLY A 52 19.32 2.45 8.54
C GLY A 52 18.74 3.80 8.95
N TYR A 53 18.79 4.77 8.03
CA TYR A 53 18.26 6.13 8.26
C TYR A 53 16.76 6.14 8.58
N GLU A 54 15.97 5.29 7.94
CA GLU A 54 14.51 5.29 8.12
C GLU A 54 14.08 4.76 9.50
N LEU A 55 14.96 4.02 10.18
CA LEU A 55 14.72 3.54 11.55
C LEU A 55 15.14 4.57 12.61
N MET A 56 16.07 5.47 12.28
CA MET A 56 16.74 6.34 13.25
C MET A 56 16.48 7.83 13.03
N ALA A 57 15.84 8.21 11.92
CA ALA A 57 15.57 9.60 11.57
C ALA A 57 14.15 9.80 11.04
N GLU A 58 13.91 9.56 9.75
CA GLU A 58 12.62 9.84 9.11
C GLU A 58 12.33 8.93 7.91
N PRO A 59 11.05 8.75 7.52
CA PRO A 59 10.68 7.94 6.38
C PRO A 59 11.11 8.58 5.04
N GLN A 60 11.91 7.86 4.25
CA GLN A 60 12.32 8.29 2.92
C GLN A 60 11.57 7.51 1.82
N ARG A 61 11.14 8.23 0.77
CA ARG A 61 10.47 7.65 -0.40
C ARG A 61 11.25 7.92 -1.68
N ASP A 62 11.33 6.92 -2.55
CA ASP A 62 12.05 6.98 -3.84
C ASP A 62 11.15 7.46 -5.01
N ILE A 63 9.84 7.38 -4.85
CA ILE A 63 8.83 7.80 -5.84
C ILE A 63 7.82 8.74 -5.20
N THR A 64 7.26 9.67 -5.99
CA THR A 64 6.23 10.57 -5.46
C THR A 64 4.86 9.88 -5.42
N PRO A 65 3.95 10.29 -4.51
CA PRO A 65 2.59 9.76 -4.47
C PRO A 65 1.84 9.92 -5.80
N GLU A 66 2.08 11.00 -6.54
CA GLU A 66 1.44 11.29 -7.82
C GLU A 66 1.88 10.28 -8.89
N GLN A 67 3.18 9.98 -8.94
CA GLN A 67 3.74 8.97 -9.84
C GLN A 67 3.21 7.57 -9.49
N ALA A 68 3.14 7.23 -8.21
CA ALA A 68 2.59 5.96 -7.75
C ALA A 68 1.10 5.82 -8.12
N ALA A 69 0.31 6.86 -7.89
CA ALA A 69 -1.12 6.87 -8.20
C ALA A 69 -1.38 6.76 -9.71
N ALA A 70 -0.57 7.42 -10.55
CA ALA A 70 -0.66 7.30 -12.01
C ALA A 70 -0.42 5.85 -12.46
N LYS A 71 0.68 5.22 -11.99
CA LYS A 71 0.98 3.81 -12.28
C LYS A 71 -0.16 2.88 -11.84
N LEU A 72 -0.76 3.11 -10.68
CA LEU A 72 -1.86 2.29 -10.17
C LEU A 72 -3.13 2.42 -11.02
N ARG A 73 -3.44 3.61 -11.57
CA ARG A 73 -4.57 3.81 -12.49
C ARG A 73 -4.35 3.09 -13.82
N ASP A 74 -3.14 3.17 -14.37
CA ASP A 74 -2.79 2.52 -15.65
C ASP A 74 -2.74 0.99 -15.55
N CYS A 75 -2.55 0.47 -14.33
CA CYS A 75 -2.62 -0.96 -14.03
C CYS A 75 -4.07 -1.51 -13.96
N GLY A 76 -5.10 -0.76 -14.36
CA GLY A 76 -6.48 -1.27 -14.44
C GLY A 76 -6.65 -2.31 -15.56
N GLY A 77 -7.29 -3.45 -15.29
CA GLY A 77 -7.53 -4.48 -16.31
C GLY A 77 -7.95 -5.84 -15.75
N GLU A 78 -8.07 -6.85 -16.64
CA GLU A 78 -8.40 -8.22 -16.27
C GLU A 78 -7.32 -8.80 -15.33
N LEU A 79 -7.75 -9.42 -14.23
CA LEU A 79 -6.86 -10.04 -13.24
C LEU A 79 -5.89 -11.00 -13.92
N TYR A 80 -4.57 -10.84 -13.69
CA TYR A 80 -3.52 -11.61 -14.35
C TYR A 80 -3.74 -13.14 -14.29
N ARG A 81 -4.28 -13.65 -13.16
CA ARG A 81 -4.62 -15.07 -12.99
C ARG A 81 -5.61 -15.59 -14.03
N LYS A 82 -6.55 -14.77 -14.52
CA LYS A 82 -7.48 -15.16 -15.59
C LYS A 82 -6.79 -15.29 -16.96
N LYS A 83 -5.68 -14.58 -17.19
CA LYS A 83 -4.86 -14.76 -18.41
C LYS A 83 -4.09 -16.07 -18.40
N LEU A 84 -3.64 -16.52 -17.23
CA LEU A 84 -2.91 -17.78 -17.06
C LEU A 84 -3.78 -19.03 -17.26
N LEU A 85 -5.10 -18.91 -17.10
CA LEU A 85 -6.04 -20.03 -17.23
C LEU A 85 -6.60 -20.19 -18.67
N LYS A 86 -6.18 -19.33 -19.62
CA LYS A 86 -6.64 -19.36 -21.02
C LYS A 86 -5.73 -20.16 -21.96
N TYR A 87 -4.70 -20.81 -21.43
CA TYR A 87 -3.77 -21.71 -22.12
C TYR A 87 -3.72 -23.04 -21.38
#